data_AF-A0A2D6E704-F1
#
_entry.id   AF-A0A2D6E704-F1
#
_cell.length_a   1.000
_cell.length_b   1.000
_cell.length_c   1.000
_cell.angle_alpha   90.00
_cell.angle_beta   90.00
_cell.angle_gamma   90.00
#
_symmetry.space_group_name_H-M   'P 1'
#
loop_
_entity.id
_entity.type
_entity.pdbx_description
1 polymer ?
#
loop_
_entity_poly.entity_id
_entity_poly.type
_entity_poly.pdbx_seq_one_letter_code
_entity_poly.pdbx_strand_id
1 'polypeptide(L)'
;MLLLRRYIREVISEMFGGPGVEQSIGIGKNMHSLDPQPFTWENFPGLEYDLNADPSGEYWAEVRDLDNPENNTPSKKFADEHSAMFWVRNQFDILHRRKLDSQ
;
A
#
# COMPACT_ATOMS: atom_id res chain seq x y z
N MET A 1 -22.28 14.69 -41.11
CA MET A 1 -22.08 13.43 -40.35
C MET A 1 -20.66 13.44 -39.78
N LEU A 2 -20.51 13.91 -38.54
CA LEU A 2 -19.23 14.02 -37.81
C LEU A 2 -19.52 13.95 -36.29
N LEU A 3 -20.22 12.90 -35.90
CA LEU A 3 -20.38 12.45 -34.51
C LEU A 3 -19.17 11.60 -34.17
N LEU A 4 -18.11 12.16 -33.54
CA LEU A 4 -17.23 11.41 -32.62
C LEU A 4 -16.06 12.17 -31.95
N ARG A 5 -15.99 13.51 -31.97
CA ARG A 5 -14.82 14.22 -31.39
C ARG A 5 -15.13 15.31 -30.36
N ARG A 6 -16.37 15.39 -29.87
CA ARG A 6 -16.79 16.44 -28.92
C ARG A 6 -17.17 15.94 -27.53
N TYR A 7 -17.07 14.65 -27.25
CA TYR A 7 -17.43 14.10 -25.92
C TYR A 7 -16.23 13.84 -24.99
N ILE A 8 -14.99 14.05 -25.45
CA ILE A 8 -13.79 13.80 -24.63
C ILE A 8 -13.24 15.09 -23.99
N ARG A 9 -13.82 16.27 -24.29
CA ARG A 9 -13.32 17.56 -23.76
C ARG A 9 -14.07 18.15 -22.58
N GLU A 10 -15.26 17.65 -22.23
CA GLU A 10 -16.01 18.18 -21.08
C GLU A 10 -15.76 17.43 -19.77
N VAL A 11 -15.28 16.18 -19.79
CA VAL A 11 -15.02 15.43 -18.54
C VAL A 11 -13.70 15.83 -17.86
N ILE A 12 -12.80 16.54 -18.55
CA ILE A 12 -11.49 16.93 -18.00
C ILE A 12 -11.55 18.32 -17.33
N SER A 13 -12.62 19.10 -17.52
CA SER A 13 -12.67 20.49 -17.05
C SER A 13 -13.28 20.69 -15.64
N GLU A 14 -13.77 19.64 -14.98
CA GLU A 14 -14.27 19.72 -13.59
C GLU A 14 -13.25 19.33 -12.52
N MET A 15 -12.05 18.84 -12.90
CA MET A 15 -11.03 18.42 -11.92
C MET A 15 -9.82 19.34 -11.77
N PHE A 16 -9.68 20.37 -12.61
CA PHE A 16 -8.55 21.28 -12.54
C PHE A 16 -9.03 22.70 -12.32
N GLY A 17 -9.12 23.06 -11.03
CA GLY A 17 -9.41 24.40 -10.55
C GLY A 17 -8.55 25.45 -11.25
N GLY A 18 -9.21 26.43 -11.86
CA GLY A 18 -8.56 27.62 -12.37
C GLY A 18 -7.94 28.45 -11.24
N PRO A 19 -6.88 29.23 -11.53
CA PRO A 19 -6.27 30.09 -10.53
C PRO A 19 -7.24 31.23 -10.20
N GLY A 20 -7.76 31.25 -8.97
CA GLY A 20 -8.58 32.35 -8.45
C GLY A 20 -9.85 31.97 -7.68
N VAL A 21 -10.09 30.69 -7.39
CA VAL A 21 -11.23 30.30 -6.52
C VAL A 21 -10.81 30.44 -5.05
N GLU A 22 -11.44 31.39 -4.37
CA GLU A 22 -11.33 31.58 -2.92
C GLU A 22 -11.75 30.27 -2.22
N GLN A 23 -10.80 29.60 -1.57
CA GLN A 23 -11.11 28.40 -0.81
C GLN A 23 -12.01 28.78 0.35
N SER A 24 -13.26 28.32 0.35
CA SER A 24 -14.10 28.41 1.53
C SER A 24 -13.42 27.67 2.67
N ILE A 25 -12.87 28.41 3.63
CA ILE A 25 -12.35 27.89 4.91
C ILE A 25 -13.56 27.49 5.75
N GLY A 26 -14.24 26.44 5.31
CA GLY A 26 -15.29 25.76 6.05
C GLY A 26 -14.63 24.76 6.97
N ILE A 27 -14.29 25.22 8.18
CA ILE A 27 -13.76 24.41 9.28
C ILE A 27 -14.82 23.36 9.63
N GLY A 28 -14.73 22.20 8.98
CA GLY A 28 -15.40 20.99 9.42
C GLY A 28 -14.85 20.63 10.79
N LYS A 29 -15.71 20.70 11.81
CA LYS A 29 -15.57 20.28 13.20
C LYS A 29 -14.30 19.46 13.47
N ASN A 30 -13.48 19.93 14.41
CA ASN A 30 -12.38 19.21 15.06
C ASN A 30 -12.62 17.70 15.16
N MET A 31 -12.28 16.96 14.09
CA MET A 31 -11.92 15.57 14.23
C MET A 31 -10.48 15.65 14.70
N HIS A 32 -10.24 15.32 15.96
CA HIS A 32 -8.93 14.86 16.39
C HIS A 32 -8.63 13.60 15.58
N SER A 33 -8.21 13.76 14.33
CA SER A 33 -7.58 12.71 13.56
C SER A 33 -6.26 12.49 14.27
N LEU A 34 -6.25 11.57 15.23
CA LEU A 34 -5.04 10.89 15.65
C LEU A 34 -4.30 10.56 14.36
N ASP A 35 -3.18 11.23 14.17
CA ASP A 35 -2.31 11.24 12.98
C ASP A 35 -2.67 10.10 12.01
N PRO A 36 -3.43 10.36 10.92
CA PRO A 36 -3.91 9.29 10.05
C PRO A 36 -2.71 8.73 9.29
N GLN A 37 -2.01 7.80 9.92
CA GLN A 37 -0.98 7.01 9.28
C GLN A 37 -1.65 6.34 8.08
N PRO A 38 -1.13 6.52 6.86
CA PRO A 38 -1.70 5.89 5.69
C PRO A 38 -1.74 4.38 5.93
N PHE A 39 -2.88 3.74 5.65
CA PHE A 39 -2.97 2.29 5.71
C PHE A 39 -2.10 1.69 4.59
N THR A 40 -0.90 1.23 4.93
CA THR A 40 0.02 0.53 4.04
C THR A 40 -0.08 -0.98 4.27
N TRP A 41 0.50 -1.77 3.38
CA TRP A 41 0.58 -3.23 3.51
C TRP A 41 1.29 -3.65 4.81
N GLU A 42 2.18 -2.81 5.36
CA GLU A 42 2.86 -3.02 6.65
C GLU A 42 1.87 -3.00 7.84
N ASN A 43 0.69 -2.41 7.66
CA ASN A 43 -0.33 -2.30 8.71
C ASN A 43 -1.33 -3.46 8.69
N PHE A 44 -1.09 -4.52 7.93
CA PHE A 44 -1.97 -5.69 7.91
C PHE A 44 -1.92 -6.40 9.28
N PRO A 45 -3.05 -6.50 10.01
CA PRO A 45 -3.05 -7.06 11.34
C PRO A 45 -2.63 -8.54 11.33
N GLY A 46 -1.78 -8.91 12.29
CA GLY A 46 -1.31 -10.28 12.48
C GLY A 46 -0.29 -10.76 11.43
N LEU A 47 0.31 -9.85 10.66
CA LEU A 47 1.43 -10.16 9.76
C LEU A 47 2.67 -9.37 10.18
N GLU A 48 3.82 -10.04 10.19
CA GLU A 48 5.12 -9.44 10.47
C GLU A 48 6.15 -9.86 9.41
N TYR A 49 7.21 -9.08 9.26
CA TYR A 49 8.37 -9.48 8.49
C TYR A 49 9.65 -9.20 9.26
N ASP A 50 10.66 -10.05 9.05
CA ASP A 50 12.03 -9.76 9.44
C ASP A 50 12.84 -9.53 8.17
N LEU A 51 13.58 -8.42 8.12
CA LEU A 51 14.54 -8.09 7.07
C LEU A 51 15.88 -7.76 7.73
N ASN A 52 16.96 -8.34 7.23
CA ASN A 52 18.28 -8.12 7.81
C ASN A 52 19.34 -8.28 6.71
N ALA A 53 20.47 -7.60 6.90
CA ALA A 53 21.62 -7.68 6.02
C ALA A 53 22.67 -8.66 6.55
N ASP A 54 23.23 -9.46 5.67
CA ASP A 54 24.41 -10.30 5.86
C ASP A 54 25.68 -9.44 5.70
N PRO A 55 26.78 -9.69 6.45
CA PRO A 55 28.09 -9.09 6.19
C PRO A 55 28.60 -9.21 4.73
N SER A 56 28.10 -10.18 3.97
CA SER A 56 28.39 -10.35 2.53
C SER A 56 27.68 -9.33 1.62
N GLY A 57 26.74 -8.54 2.15
CA GLY A 57 25.93 -7.59 1.39
C GLY A 57 24.61 -8.18 0.84
N GLU A 58 24.36 -9.47 1.07
CA GLU A 58 23.05 -10.09 0.81
C GLU A 58 22.02 -9.69 1.88
N TYR A 59 20.74 -9.76 1.53
CA TYR A 59 19.63 -9.55 2.45
C TYR A 59 18.88 -10.85 2.68
N TRP A 60 18.51 -11.12 3.92
CA TRP A 60 17.59 -12.21 4.25
C TRP A 60 16.26 -11.65 4.73
N ALA A 61 15.18 -12.23 4.21
CA ALA A 61 13.81 -11.84 4.55
C ALA A 61 12.95 -13.05 4.87
N GLU A 62 12.06 -12.91 5.85
CA GLU A 62 10.97 -13.83 6.13
C GLU A 62 9.70 -13.06 6.51
N VAL A 63 8.55 -13.66 6.22
CA VAL A 63 7.22 -13.17 6.58
C VAL A 63 6.54 -14.19 7.49
N ARG A 64 5.96 -13.69 8.58
CA ARG A 64 5.26 -14.46 9.60
C ARG A 64 3.80 -14.04 9.69
N ASP A 65 2.93 -15.04 9.79
CA ASP A 65 1.54 -14.89 10.18
C ASP A 65 1.41 -15.26 11.65
N LEU A 66 1.14 -14.26 12.49
CA LEU A 66 1.03 -14.44 13.94
C LEU A 66 -0.21 -15.24 14.34
N ASP A 67 -1.26 -15.23 13.50
CA ASP A 67 -2.52 -15.92 13.77
C ASP A 67 -2.47 -17.38 13.31
N ASN A 68 -1.71 -17.66 12.24
CA ASN A 68 -1.53 -19.00 11.70
C ASN A 68 -0.08 -19.29 11.26
N PRO A 69 0.74 -19.88 12.15
CA PRO A 69 2.15 -20.18 11.86
C PRO A 69 2.39 -21.12 10.67
N GLU A 70 1.40 -21.88 10.21
CA GLU A 70 1.53 -22.74 9.01
C GLU A 70 1.67 -21.91 7.72
N ASN A 71 1.25 -20.64 7.75
CA ASN A 71 1.39 -19.70 6.64
C ASN A 71 2.76 -19.01 6.61
N ASN A 72 3.62 -19.24 7.60
CA ASN A 72 4.93 -18.61 7.65
C ASN A 72 5.77 -19.00 6.44
N THR A 73 6.44 -18.01 5.87
CA THR A 73 7.36 -18.25 4.76
C THR A 73 8.72 -18.69 5.29
N PRO A 74 9.44 -19.58 4.59
CA PRO A 74 10.83 -19.85 4.92
C PRO A 74 11.70 -18.60 4.65
N SER A 75 12.72 -18.41 5.47
CA SER A 75 13.76 -17.39 5.25
C SER A 75 14.38 -17.50 3.86
N LYS A 76 14.41 -16.38 3.12
CA LYS A 76 14.89 -16.30 1.74
C LYS A 76 15.95 -15.20 1.57
N LYS A 77 16.98 -15.50 0.79
CA LYS A 77 18.09 -14.58 0.47
C LYS A 77 17.85 -13.79 -0.81
N PHE A 78 18.36 -12.57 -0.84
CA PHE A 78 18.29 -11.61 -1.94
C PHE A 78 19.62 -10.88 -2.10
N ALA A 79 19.91 -10.44 -3.31
CA ALA A 79 21.13 -9.69 -3.61
C ALA A 79 21.08 -8.24 -3.11
N ASP A 80 19.88 -7.69 -2.89
CA ASP A 80 19.67 -6.30 -2.51
C ASP A 80 18.37 -6.13 -1.70
N GLU A 81 18.32 -5.05 -0.92
CA GLU A 81 17.20 -4.71 -0.04
C GLU A 81 15.88 -4.51 -0.80
N HIS A 82 15.95 -3.91 -1.99
CA HIS A 82 14.77 -3.59 -2.78
C HIS A 82 14.05 -4.85 -3.26
N SER A 83 14.82 -5.82 -3.76
CA SER A 83 14.32 -7.15 -4.15
C SER A 83 13.71 -7.90 -2.97
N ALA A 84 14.36 -7.83 -1.79
CA ALA A 84 13.86 -8.44 -0.57
C ALA A 84 12.51 -7.82 -0.16
N MET A 85 12.42 -6.49 -0.14
CA MET A 85 11.20 -5.81 0.25
C MET A 85 10.05 -5.94 -0.75
N PHE A 86 10.35 -5.96 -2.04
CA PHE A 86 9.34 -6.29 -3.05
C PHE A 86 8.77 -7.69 -2.82
N TRP A 87 9.62 -8.67 -2.49
CA TRP A 87 9.15 -10.02 -2.18
C TRP A 87 8.30 -10.06 -0.90
N VAL A 88 8.74 -9.40 0.18
CA VAL A 88 7.98 -9.30 1.44
C VAL A 88 6.57 -8.75 1.20
N ARG A 89 6.47 -7.61 0.49
CA ARG A 89 5.19 -6.99 0.16
C ARG A 89 4.25 -7.95 -0.58
N ASN A 90 4.78 -8.69 -1.55
CA ASN A 90 3.98 -9.67 -2.29
C ASN A 90 3.48 -10.81 -1.39
N GLN A 91 4.29 -11.26 -0.42
CA GLN A 91 3.83 -12.27 0.54
C GLN A 91 2.75 -11.71 1.47
N PHE A 92 2.89 -10.47 1.93
CA PHE A 92 1.87 -9.79 2.73
C PHE A 92 0.52 -9.74 2.00
N ASP A 93 0.52 -9.35 0.72
CA ASP A 93 -0.71 -9.31 -0.09
C ASP A 93 -1.35 -10.72 -0.25
N ILE A 94 -0.53 -11.76 -0.45
CA ILE A 94 -1.01 -13.15 -0.56
C ILE A 94 -1.65 -13.60 0.76
N LEU A 95 -0.97 -13.39 1.89
CA LEU A 95 -1.44 -13.81 3.20
C LEU A 95 -2.68 -13.02 3.64
N HIS A 96 -2.70 -11.72 3.41
CA HIS A 96 -3.85 -10.88 3.72
C HIS A 96 -5.10 -11.30 2.95
N ARG A 97 -4.97 -11.59 1.65
CA ARG A 97 -6.11 -12.11 0.85
C ARG A 97 -6.62 -13.45 1.38
N ARG A 98 -5.71 -14.38 1.73
CA ARG A 98 -6.10 -15.65 2.34
C ARG A 98 -6.87 -15.46 3.64
N LYS A 99 -6.47 -14.50 4.48
CA LYS A 99 -7.19 -14.17 5.71
C LYS A 99 -8.60 -13.65 5.42
N LEU A 100 -8.76 -12.78 4.42
CA LEU A 100 -10.08 -12.28 4.02
C LEU A 100 -11.00 -13.37 3.47
N ASP A 101 -10.46 -14.32 2.69
CA ASP A 101 -11.25 -15.44 2.14
C ASP A 101 -11.63 -16.49 3.18
N SER A 102 -10.96 -16.51 4.34
CA SER A 102 -11.19 -17.47 5.43
C SER A 102 -12.30 -17.07 6.43
N GLN A 103 -12.89 -15.87 6.26
CA GLN A 103 -13.97 -15.34 7.09
C GLN A 103 -15.36 -15.62 6.49
#